data_AF-A0A957EZ80-F1
#
_entry.id   AF-A0A957EZ80-F1
#
_cell.length_a   1.000
_cell.length_b   1.000
_cell.length_c   1.000
_cell.angle_alpha   90.00
_cell.angle_beta   90.00
_cell.angle_gamma   90.00
#
_symmetry.space_group_name_H-M   'P 1'
#
loop_
_entity.id
_entity.type
_entity.pdbx_description
1 polymer ?
#
loop_
_entity_poly.entity_id
_entity_poly.type
_entity_poly.pdbx_seq_one_letter_code
_entity_poly.pdbx_strand_id
1 'polypeptide(L)'
;MTDLAVDHDTKRPFSLPVLTIADGLLLLLVGLAAVLRLANLAQLPLSPSEAENGLAVWQFWQPGGMTTAVYSPLYFSLTALISQVVGLTDATVRLVPAMAGVALVA
;
A
#
# COMPACT_ATOMS: atom_id res chain seq x y z
N MET A 1 -52.12 23.19 -20.55
CA MET A 1 -52.56 21.98 -19.83
C MET A 1 -52.73 20.92 -20.90
N THR A 2 -51.81 20.00 -21.14
CA THR A 2 -51.08 19.07 -20.25
C THR A 2 -49.81 18.67 -21.00
N ASP A 3 -48.62 18.95 -20.47
CA ASP A 3 -47.84 18.01 -19.65
C ASP A 3 -47.90 16.56 -20.13
N LEU A 4 -46.91 16.17 -20.93
CA LEU A 4 -46.38 14.81 -20.94
C LEU A 4 -44.85 14.95 -20.98
N ALA A 5 -44.29 15.21 -19.80
CA ALA A 5 -42.89 14.94 -19.52
C ALA A 5 -42.63 13.45 -19.80
N VAL A 6 -42.04 13.17 -20.96
CA VAL A 6 -41.47 11.85 -21.23
C VAL A 6 -40.17 11.78 -20.46
N ASP A 7 -40.27 11.28 -19.24
CA ASP A 7 -39.16 10.90 -18.39
C ASP A 7 -38.40 9.76 -19.09
N HIS A 8 -37.30 10.09 -19.78
CA HIS A 8 -36.34 9.08 -20.22
C HIS A 8 -35.50 8.70 -19.01
N ASP A 9 -36.03 7.72 -18.27
CA ASP A 9 -35.33 6.94 -17.25
C ASP A 9 -34.11 6.26 -17.89
N THR A 10 -33.01 7.01 -17.98
CA THR A 10 -31.72 6.57 -18.53
C THR A 10 -30.97 5.79 -17.46
N LYS A 11 -31.56 4.67 -17.02
CA LYS A 11 -30.83 3.67 -16.24
C LYS A 11 -29.78 3.06 -17.15
N ARG A 12 -28.55 3.57 -17.07
CA ARG A 12 -27.40 2.92 -17.69
C ARG A 12 -27.34 1.49 -17.14
N PRO A 13 -27.47 0.45 -17.97
CA PRO A 13 -27.36 -0.91 -17.47
C PRO A 13 -25.95 -1.07 -16.90
N PHE A 14 -25.89 -1.49 -15.63
CA PHE A 14 -24.64 -1.85 -14.98
C PHE A 14 -24.09 -3.10 -15.68
N SER A 15 -23.19 -2.90 -16.64
CA SER A 15 -22.52 -4.00 -17.31
C SER A 15 -21.50 -4.60 -16.35
N LEU A 16 -21.73 -5.83 -15.92
CA LEU A 16 -20.74 -6.57 -15.16
C LEU A 16 -19.51 -6.84 -16.04
N PRO A 17 -18.29 -6.69 -15.52
CA PRO A 17 -17.08 -6.98 -16.29
C PRO A 17 -17.03 -8.48 -16.63
N VAL A 18 -16.88 -8.79 -17.91
CA VAL A 18 -16.65 -10.17 -18.37
C VAL A 18 -15.17 -10.46 -18.24
N LEU A 19 -14.82 -11.42 -17.37
CA LEU A 19 -13.43 -11.80 -17.13
C LEU A 19 -12.85 -12.49 -18.37
N THR A 20 -11.82 -11.89 -18.96
CA THR A 20 -11.13 -12.44 -20.12
C THR A 20 -9.89 -13.24 -19.69
N ILE A 21 -9.35 -14.05 -20.60
CA ILE A 21 -8.07 -14.76 -20.38
C ILE A 21 -6.93 -13.75 -20.14
N ALA A 22 -6.97 -12.61 -20.82
CA ALA A 22 -6.00 -11.54 -20.62
C ALA A 22 -6.04 -11.00 -19.18
N ASP A 23 -7.23 -10.78 -18.63
CA ASP A 23 -7.40 -10.35 -17.23
C ASP A 23 -6.87 -11.40 -16.25
N GLY A 24 -7.13 -12.69 -16.53
CA GLY A 24 -6.58 -13.80 -15.75
C GLY A 24 -5.05 -13.83 -15.75
N LEU A 25 -4.42 -13.61 -16.90
CA LEU A 25 -2.96 -13.53 -17.01
C LEU A 25 -2.40 -12.29 -16.29
N LEU A 26 -3.10 -11.16 -16.34
CA LEU A 26 -2.70 -9.93 -15.66
C LEU A 26 -2.77 -10.10 -14.13
N LEU A 27 -3.85 -10.70 -13.61
CA LEU A 27 -3.98 -11.04 -12.20
C LEU A 27 -2.90 -12.01 -11.74
N LEU A 28 -2.56 -13.01 -12.56
CA LEU A 28 -1.49 -13.94 -12.26
C LEU A 28 -0.14 -13.21 -12.17
N LEU A 29 0.14 -12.29 -13.10
CA LEU A 29 1.38 -11.52 -13.13
C LEU A 29 1.48 -10.58 -11.92
N VAL A 30 0.40 -9.88 -11.57
CA VAL A 30 0.32 -9.05 -10.35
C VAL A 30 0.53 -9.90 -9.10
N GLY A 31 -0.11 -11.08 -9.03
CA GLY A 31 0.04 -12.01 -7.93
C GLY A 31 1.49 -12.50 -7.77
N LEU A 32 2.14 -12.88 -8.88
CA LEU A 32 3.54 -13.32 -8.87
C LEU A 32 4.47 -12.17 -8.46
N ALA A 33 4.26 -10.97 -8.99
CA ALA A 33 5.02 -9.79 -8.62
C ALA A 33 4.87 -9.47 -7.12
N ALA A 34 3.66 -9.56 -6.58
CA ALA A 34 3.38 -9.36 -5.17
C ALA A 34 4.10 -10.40 -4.29
N VAL A 35 4.05 -11.68 -4.65
CA VAL A 35 4.73 -12.75 -3.90
C VAL A 35 6.25 -12.53 -3.91
N LEU A 36 6.85 -12.30 -5.08
CA LEU A 36 8.28 -12.06 -5.18
C LEU A 36 8.73 -10.81 -4.40
N ARG A 37 7.88 -9.77 -4.40
CA ARG A 37 8.16 -8.54 -3.67
C ARG A 37 8.03 -8.72 -2.17
N LEU A 38 7.02 -9.47 -1.69
CA LEU A 38 6.69 -9.60 -0.27
C LEU A 38 7.48 -10.71 0.45
N ALA A 39 7.86 -11.79 -0.23
CA ALA A 39 8.50 -12.95 0.40
C ALA A 39 9.92 -12.66 0.91
N ASN A 40 10.61 -11.65 0.35
CA ASN A 40 12.04 -11.40 0.62
C ASN A 40 12.32 -10.10 1.38
N LEU A 41 11.33 -9.50 2.06
CA LEU A 41 11.51 -8.18 2.69
C LEU A 41 12.64 -8.14 3.73
N ALA A 42 12.89 -9.22 4.45
CA ALA A 42 13.88 -9.28 5.52
C ALA A 42 15.18 -10.00 5.13
N GLN A 43 15.38 -10.35 3.85
CA GLN A 43 16.57 -11.14 3.45
C GLN A 43 17.87 -10.32 3.44
N LEU A 44 17.80 -9.03 3.13
CA LEU A 44 18.98 -8.16 3.09
C LEU A 44 19.03 -7.25 4.33
N PRO A 45 20.23 -6.94 4.85
CA PRO A 45 20.37 -5.95 5.90
C PRO A 45 19.80 -4.59 5.47
N LEU A 46 19.32 -3.80 6.43
CA LEU A 46 18.84 -2.45 6.18
C LEU A 46 19.98 -1.56 5.67
N SER A 47 19.67 -0.77 4.65
CA SER A 47 20.55 0.34 4.25
C SER A 47 20.54 1.44 5.32
N PRO A 48 21.57 2.30 5.38
CA PRO A 48 21.63 3.36 6.39
C PRO A 48 20.39 4.26 6.42
N SER A 49 19.85 4.62 5.27
CA SER A 49 18.65 5.46 5.16
C SER A 49 17.37 4.75 5.60
N GLU A 50 17.24 3.44 5.34
CA GLU A 50 16.12 2.64 5.87
C GLU A 50 16.21 2.53 7.40
N ALA A 51 17.42 2.35 7.94
CA ALA A 51 17.65 2.25 9.38
C ALA A 51 17.33 3.56 10.10
N GLU A 52 17.70 4.72 9.53
CA GLU A 52 17.33 6.04 10.07
C GLU A 52 15.80 6.22 10.14
N ASN A 53 15.09 5.81 9.08
CA ASN A 53 13.64 5.86 9.05
C ASN A 53 13.00 4.92 10.08
N GLY A 54 13.52 3.69 10.21
CA GLY A 54 13.10 2.75 11.25
C GLY A 54 13.37 3.27 12.66
N LEU A 55 14.52 3.90 12.88
CA LEU A 55 14.89 4.51 14.15
C LEU A 55 13.96 5.67 14.51
N ALA A 56 13.58 6.53 13.56
CA ALA A 56 12.61 7.60 13.80
C ALA A 56 11.27 7.05 14.28
N VAL A 57 10.77 5.99 13.63
CA VAL A 57 9.52 5.31 14.02
C VAL A 57 9.65 4.65 15.39
N TRP A 58 10.80 4.03 15.69
CA TRP A 58 11.08 3.50 17.02
C TRP A 58 11.07 4.60 18.07
N GLN A 59 11.84 5.67 17.89
CA GLN A 59 11.93 6.78 18.85
C GLN A 59 10.58 7.47 19.11
N PHE A 60 9.68 7.49 18.12
CA PHE A 60 8.35 8.05 18.29
C PHE A 60 7.54 7.39 19.41
N TRP A 61 7.72 6.10 19.62
CA TRP A 61 7.01 5.35 20.67
C TRP A 61 7.73 5.40 22.04
N GLN A 62 8.92 6.00 22.09
CA GLN A 62 9.82 5.92 23.24
C GLN A 62 9.69 7.18 24.09
N PRO A 63 9.72 7.05 25.43
CA PRO A 63 9.84 8.19 26.31
C PRO A 63 11.23 8.82 26.11
N GLY A 64 11.28 10.07 25.65
CA GLY A 64 12.54 10.77 25.38
C GLY A 64 12.50 11.73 24.20
N GLY A 65 11.45 11.66 23.38
CA GLY A 65 11.28 12.51 22.21
C GLY A 65 12.12 12.02 21.01
N MET A 66 11.77 12.53 19.83
CA MET A 66 12.39 12.12 18.58
C MET A 66 13.62 13.01 18.30
N THR A 67 14.77 12.40 18.04
CA THR A 67 16.00 13.10 17.64
C THR A 67 16.30 12.94 16.16
N THR A 68 15.71 11.92 15.53
CA THR A 68 15.86 11.65 14.10
C THR A 68 14.87 12.49 13.27
N ALA A 69 15.34 13.01 12.13
CA ALA A 69 14.50 13.78 11.22
C ALA A 69 13.54 12.87 10.44
N VAL A 70 12.30 13.33 10.25
CA VAL A 70 11.30 12.64 9.42
C VAL A 70 11.36 13.20 8.00
N TYR A 71 11.86 12.39 7.06
CA TYR A 71 12.00 12.81 5.65
C TYR A 71 10.70 12.64 4.85
N SER A 72 9.92 11.59 5.13
CA SER A 72 8.67 11.30 4.43
C SER A 72 7.52 11.12 5.43
N PRO A 73 6.68 12.16 5.64
CA PRO A 73 5.62 12.14 6.65
C PRO A 73 4.60 11.02 6.43
N LEU A 74 4.26 10.73 5.17
CA LEU A 74 3.31 9.67 4.83
C LEU A 74 3.87 8.28 5.13
N TYR A 75 5.11 8.01 4.70
CA TYR A 75 5.79 6.75 5.01
C TYR A 75 5.92 6.55 6.52
N PHE A 76 6.33 7.60 7.25
CA PHE A 76 6.47 7.57 8.70
C PHE A 76 5.16 7.25 9.40
N SER A 77 4.08 7.96 9.05
CA SER A 77 2.77 7.78 9.70
C SER A 77 2.20 6.39 9.46
N LEU A 78 2.31 5.88 8.22
CA LEU A 78 1.86 4.52 7.89
C LEU A 78 2.70 3.46 8.61
N THR A 79 4.02 3.60 8.59
CA THR A 79 4.93 2.64 9.23
C THR A 79 4.76 2.64 10.74
N ALA A 80 4.56 3.80 11.37
CA ALA A 80 4.26 3.91 12.80
C ALA A 80 2.93 3.25 13.16
N LEU A 81 1.89 3.39 12.34
CA LEU A 81 0.60 2.74 12.57
C LEU A 81 0.72 1.21 12.44
N ILE A 82 1.43 0.73 11.42
CA ILE A 82 1.66 -0.70 11.20
C ILE A 82 2.53 -1.29 12.33
N SER A 83 3.56 -0.57 12.79
CA SER A 83 4.47 -1.06 13.83
C SER A 83 3.77 -1.32 15.15
N GLN A 84 2.62 -0.69 15.42
CA GLN A 84 1.82 -0.98 16.62
C GLN A 84 1.15 -2.34 16.58
N VAL A 85 0.86 -2.87 15.38
CA VAL A 85 0.16 -4.15 15.21
C VAL A 85 1.15 -5.30 15.09
N VAL A 86 2.21 -5.11 14.30
CA VAL A 86 3.13 -6.19 13.92
C VAL A 86 4.50 -6.08 14.59
N GLY A 87 4.74 -5.00 15.34
CA GLY A 87 6.06 -4.65 15.85
C GLY A 87 6.94 -3.98 14.80
N LEU A 88 8.04 -3.38 15.26
CA LEU A 88 9.05 -2.79 14.38
C LEU A 88 10.12 -3.84 14.05
N THR A 89 10.18 -4.23 12.78
CA THR A 89 11.16 -5.17 12.23
C THR A 89 11.65 -4.64 10.87
N ASP A 90 12.73 -5.19 10.34
CA ASP A 90 13.24 -4.87 8.99
C ASP A 90 12.17 -5.08 7.91
N ALA A 91 11.32 -6.10 8.08
CA ALA A 91 10.18 -6.34 7.20
C ALA A 91 9.13 -5.22 7.32
N THR A 92 8.82 -4.77 8.54
CA THR A 92 7.85 -3.69 8.76
C THR A 92 8.29 -2.39 8.07
N VAL A 93 9.58 -2.03 8.18
CA VAL A 93 10.19 -0.84 7.55
C VAL A 93 10.02 -0.90 6.02
N ARG A 94 10.05 -2.09 5.42
CA ARG A 94 9.93 -2.29 3.97
C ARG A 94 8.51 -2.59 3.48
N LEU A 95 7.53 -2.72 4.39
CA LEU A 95 6.17 -3.10 4.03
C LEU A 95 5.47 -2.02 3.19
N VAL A 96 5.53 -0.77 3.63
CA VAL A 96 4.90 0.36 2.92
C VAL A 96 5.47 0.53 1.50
N PRO A 97 6.80 0.54 1.27
CA PRO A 97 7.38 0.58 -0.07
C PRO A 97 7.06 -0.66 -0.91
N ALA A 98 6.97 -1.84 -0.30
CA ALA A 98 6.58 -3.05 -1.01
C ALA A 98 5.14 -2.97 -1.52
N MET A 99 4.20 -2.54 -0.68
CA MET A 99 2.80 -2.35 -1.05
C MET A 99 2.62 -1.28 -2.13
N ALA A 100 3.32 -0.15 -2.01
CA ALA A 100 3.30 0.89 -3.04
C ALA A 100 3.82 0.36 -4.39
N GLY A 101 4.87 -0.48 -4.37
CA GLY A 101 5.37 -1.14 -5.57
C GLY A 101 4.37 -2.09 -6.21
N VAL A 102 3.62 -2.86 -5.40
CA VAL A 102 2.56 -3.75 -5.90
C VAL A 102 1.40 -2.93 -6.49
N ALA A 103 0.97 -1.87 -5.79
CA ALA A 103 -0.10 -0.98 -6.24
C ALA A 103 0.23 -0.21 -7.53
N LEU A 104 1.51 -0.05 -7.87
CA LEU A 104 1.93 0.56 -9.13
C LEU A 104 1.80 -0.40 -10.33
N VAL A 105 1.85 -1.71 -10.09
CA VAL A 105 1.75 -2.75 -11.14
C VAL A 105 0.30 -3.22 -11.34
N ALA A 106 -0.52 -3.12 -10.30
CA ALA A 106 -1.94 -3.50 -10.31
C ALA A 106 -2.83 -2.38 -10.88
#